data_AF-A0A2H9VUD7-F1
#
_entry.id   AF-A0A2H9VUD7-F1
#
_cell.length_a   1.000
_cell.length_b   1.000
_cell.length_c   1.000
_cell.angle_alpha   90.00
_cell.angle_beta   90.00
_cell.angle_gamma   90.00
#
_symmetry.space_group_name_H-M   'P 1'
#
loop_
_entity.id
_entity.type
_entity.pdbx_description
1 polymer ?
#
loop_
_entity_poly.entity_id
_entity_poly.type
_entity_poly.pdbx_seq_one_letter_code
_entity_poly.pdbx_strand_id
1 'polypeptide(L)'
;MTALISKIQHDTFEKGEFIDEKFRDLSETLEIIKAFPWDLERTLTDVKLTGPSVTIQNQQGDFLKAAIFFNNKFCIYYLHNNAVYEYPVSDLQSVYTEVENFFNNVLDLEKYHRNLFQIDARGHFETDSFEYWVKIWRVLKLNIFTLTFSGLFLIANIAIIRDLVQFPPVILLSLLSCFIYILTGRIFYAAYINRNNYLKISKGNNTFLFGYHSSDIRSYNKTEVTKIVTYEAKGNRNPVLVEIYEIYFKDGTVIKISNMLISWFDLFDKFSDKMENLDVPIISGKRSLYKML
;
A
#
# COMPACT_ATOMS: atom_id res chain seq x y z
N MET A 1 6.73 15.93 -33.25
CA MET A 1 6.48 16.52 -31.92
C MET A 1 6.69 15.42 -30.91
N THR A 2 7.49 15.65 -29.88
CA THR A 2 7.76 14.64 -28.86
C THR A 2 6.60 14.63 -27.88
N ALA A 3 5.89 13.50 -27.80
CA ALA A 3 4.84 13.28 -26.81
C ALA A 3 5.41 12.51 -25.62
N LEU A 4 5.14 12.99 -24.41
CA LEU A 4 5.59 12.41 -23.15
C LEU A 4 4.39 12.00 -22.30
N ILE A 5 4.55 11.05 -21.38
CA ILE A 5 3.46 10.67 -20.49
C ILE A 5 3.36 11.72 -19.39
N SER A 6 2.18 12.28 -19.15
CA SER A 6 1.95 13.14 -18.00
C SER A 6 0.76 12.66 -17.18
N LYS A 7 0.80 12.95 -15.87
CA LYS A 7 -0.17 12.45 -14.89
C LYS A 7 -0.23 13.35 -13.67
N ILE A 8 -1.34 13.27 -12.95
CA ILE A 8 -1.69 14.18 -11.86
C ILE A 8 -1.79 13.41 -10.54
N GLN A 9 -1.28 14.00 -9.46
CA GLN A 9 -1.42 13.51 -8.09
C GLN A 9 -2.04 14.62 -7.23
N HIS A 10 -3.04 14.28 -6.41
CA HIS A 10 -3.68 15.19 -5.44
C HIS A 10 -3.15 14.93 -4.01
N ASP A 11 -3.42 15.79 -3.03
CA ASP A 11 -2.91 15.57 -1.66
C ASP A 11 -3.51 14.33 -0.97
N THR A 12 -4.75 13.99 -1.31
CA THR A 12 -5.45 12.81 -0.78
C THR A 12 -4.90 11.49 -1.33
N PHE A 13 -4.05 11.57 -2.35
CA PHE A 13 -3.51 10.39 -3.02
C PHE A 13 -2.32 9.82 -2.24
N GLU A 14 -2.14 8.51 -2.35
CA GLU A 14 -0.99 7.83 -1.77
C GLU A 14 0.20 7.71 -2.74
N LYS A 15 1.31 7.17 -2.23
CA LYS A 15 2.52 6.94 -3.02
C LYS A 15 2.19 6.04 -4.22
N GLY A 16 2.50 6.51 -5.43
CA GLY A 16 2.22 5.81 -6.68
C GLY A 16 0.81 6.00 -7.24
N GLU A 17 -0.05 6.78 -6.58
CA GLU A 17 -1.42 7.02 -7.05
C GLU A 17 -1.45 8.27 -7.94
N PHE A 18 -1.90 8.08 -9.18
CA PHE A 18 -2.01 9.13 -10.19
C PHE A 18 -3.29 8.97 -11.00
N ILE A 19 -3.79 10.09 -11.53
CA ILE A 19 -4.91 10.13 -12.47
C ILE A 19 -4.51 10.83 -13.78
N ASP A 20 -5.36 10.69 -14.79
CA ASP A 20 -5.21 11.29 -16.12
C ASP A 20 -3.83 11.01 -16.74
N GLU A 21 -3.35 9.77 -16.59
CA GLU A 21 -2.10 9.31 -17.20
C GLU A 21 -2.29 9.08 -18.70
N LYS A 22 -1.69 9.94 -19.52
CA LYS A 22 -1.74 9.85 -20.99
C LYS A 22 -0.54 10.52 -21.65
N PHE A 23 -0.29 10.15 -22.90
CA PHE A 23 0.68 10.86 -23.74
C PHE A 23 0.14 12.24 -24.08
N ARG A 24 0.98 13.27 -23.88
CA ARG A 24 0.71 14.66 -24.19
C ARG A 24 1.91 15.30 -24.85
N ASP A 25 1.67 16.27 -25.71
CA ASP A 25 2.73 17.17 -26.17
C ASP A 25 3.05 18.26 -25.12
N LEU A 26 3.98 19.15 -25.47
CA LEU A 26 4.39 20.25 -24.59
C LEU A 26 3.22 21.20 -24.27
N SER A 27 2.43 21.58 -25.29
CA SER A 27 1.33 22.53 -25.12
C SER A 27 0.26 21.95 -24.19
N GLU A 28 -0.17 20.72 -24.47
CA GLU A 28 -1.14 20.00 -23.65
C GLU A 28 -0.63 19.79 -22.21
N THR A 29 0.68 19.55 -22.04
CA THR A 29 1.29 19.40 -20.71
C THR A 29 1.31 20.72 -19.93
N LEU A 30 1.60 21.84 -20.59
CA LEU A 30 1.54 23.16 -19.96
C LEU A 30 0.09 23.54 -19.59
N GLU A 31 -0.89 23.15 -20.41
CA GLU A 31 -2.31 23.34 -20.10
C GLU A 31 -2.75 22.59 -18.85
N ILE A 32 -2.35 21.32 -18.66
CA ILE A 32 -2.69 20.60 -17.42
C ILE A 32 -2.03 21.22 -16.19
N ILE A 33 -0.78 21.72 -16.30
CA ILE A 33 -0.09 22.38 -15.19
C ILE A 33 -0.80 23.69 -14.85
N LYS A 34 -1.27 24.43 -15.86
CA LYS A 34 -2.04 25.67 -15.66
C LYS A 34 -3.42 25.40 -15.06
N ALA A 35 -4.09 24.33 -15.47
CA ALA A 35 -5.42 23.95 -14.99
C ALA A 35 -5.40 23.28 -13.61
N PHE A 36 -4.26 22.77 -13.17
CA PHE A 36 -4.13 22.12 -11.86
C PHE A 36 -4.45 23.10 -10.72
N PRO A 37 -5.27 22.73 -9.72
CA PRO A 37 -5.79 23.64 -8.70
C PRO A 37 -4.76 23.88 -7.58
N TRP A 38 -3.61 24.48 -7.92
CA TRP A 38 -2.47 24.67 -7.00
C TRP A 38 -2.87 25.33 -5.68
N ASP A 39 -3.75 26.33 -5.70
CA ASP A 39 -4.13 27.09 -4.51
C ASP A 39 -5.03 26.28 -3.56
N LEU A 40 -5.93 25.46 -4.10
CA LEU A 40 -6.79 24.58 -3.30
C LEU A 40 -5.94 23.54 -2.57
N GLU A 41 -5.08 22.86 -3.33
CA GLU A 41 -4.20 21.80 -2.84
C GLU A 41 -3.19 22.31 -1.80
N ARG A 42 -2.73 23.57 -1.93
CA ARG A 42 -1.74 24.17 -1.02
C ARG A 42 -2.24 24.26 0.42
N THR A 43 -3.54 24.45 0.63
CA THR A 43 -4.11 24.66 1.97
C THR A 43 -4.04 23.42 2.87
N LEU A 44 -3.84 22.24 2.29
CA LEU A 44 -4.01 20.96 2.98
C LEU A 44 -2.72 20.12 3.01
N THR A 45 -1.67 20.60 2.35
CA THR A 45 -0.52 19.80 1.96
C THR A 45 0.70 20.07 2.83
N ASP A 46 1.30 18.99 3.34
CA ASP A 46 2.67 18.99 3.84
C ASP A 46 3.66 18.84 2.67
N VAL A 47 4.79 19.57 2.69
CA VAL A 47 5.81 19.48 1.64
C VAL A 47 6.52 18.12 1.72
N LYS A 48 6.19 17.24 0.77
CA LYS A 48 6.65 15.85 0.67
C LYS A 48 6.68 15.43 -0.81
N LEU A 49 7.46 14.40 -1.15
CA LEU A 49 7.52 13.88 -2.53
C LEU A 49 6.18 13.33 -3.04
N THR A 50 5.38 12.72 -2.15
CA THR A 50 4.02 12.24 -2.47
C THR A 50 3.01 13.32 -2.12
N GLY A 51 2.71 14.20 -3.06
CA GLY A 51 1.76 15.28 -2.83
C GLY A 51 1.24 15.88 -4.14
N PRO A 52 0.46 16.96 -4.04
CA PRO A 52 -0.12 17.64 -5.18
C PRO A 52 0.92 18.01 -6.21
N SER A 53 0.77 17.44 -7.40
CA SER A 53 1.78 17.58 -8.43
C SER A 53 1.30 17.14 -9.80
N VAL A 54 2.03 17.63 -10.80
CA VAL A 54 1.99 17.11 -12.17
C VAL A 54 3.33 16.45 -12.46
N THR A 55 3.29 15.18 -12.84
CA THR A 55 4.48 14.38 -13.17
C THR A 55 4.50 14.11 -14.66
N ILE A 56 5.68 14.20 -15.26
CA ILE A 56 5.96 13.99 -16.69
C ILE A 56 7.07 12.93 -16.78
N GLN A 57 6.90 11.96 -17.66
CA GLN A 57 7.85 10.87 -17.88
C GLN A 57 8.33 10.90 -19.34
N ASN A 58 9.66 10.86 -19.51
CA ASN A 58 10.27 10.75 -20.83
C ASN A 58 10.37 9.28 -21.29
N GLN A 59 10.81 9.07 -22.54
CA GLN A 59 10.96 7.72 -23.10
C GLN A 59 12.12 6.92 -22.48
N GLN A 60 13.06 7.61 -21.84
CA GLN A 60 14.23 7.05 -21.15
C GLN A 60 13.88 6.54 -19.74
N GLY A 61 12.67 6.82 -19.25
CA GLY A 61 12.24 6.45 -17.90
C GLY A 61 12.74 7.42 -16.83
N ASP A 62 13.10 8.64 -17.20
CA ASP A 62 13.30 9.76 -16.29
C ASP A 62 11.99 10.50 -16.08
N PHE A 63 11.88 11.18 -14.94
CA PHE A 63 10.67 11.90 -14.56
C PHE A 63 10.98 13.32 -14.17
N LEU A 64 10.11 14.26 -14.58
CA LEU A 64 10.05 15.61 -14.07
C LEU A 64 8.72 15.79 -13.34
N LYS A 65 8.76 16.27 -12.11
CA LYS A 65 7.57 16.44 -11.28
C LYS A 65 7.53 17.86 -10.74
N ALA A 66 6.51 18.61 -11.15
CA ALA A 66 6.22 19.94 -10.62
C ALA A 66 5.27 19.80 -9.43
N ALA A 67 5.68 20.29 -8.26
CA ALA A 67 4.94 20.13 -7.02
C ALA A 67 4.91 21.41 -6.19
N ILE A 68 3.99 21.45 -5.24
CA ILE A 68 3.85 22.55 -4.28
C ILE A 68 5.06 22.58 -3.31
N PHE A 69 5.54 23.78 -3.01
CA PHE A 69 6.59 24.01 -2.01
C PHE A 69 6.22 25.13 -1.04
N PHE A 70 7.05 25.34 0.00
CA PHE A 70 6.81 26.34 1.04
C PHE A 70 6.73 27.77 0.50
N ASN A 71 5.98 28.64 1.20
CA ASN A 71 5.88 30.09 0.93
C ASN A 71 5.43 30.44 -0.50
N ASN A 72 4.35 29.82 -0.97
CA ASN A 72 3.80 30.06 -2.31
C ASN A 72 4.75 29.70 -3.48
N LYS A 73 5.80 28.92 -3.20
CA LYS A 73 6.75 28.44 -4.21
C LYS A 73 6.34 27.08 -4.76
N PHE A 74 7.13 26.63 -5.73
CA PHE A 74 7.07 25.29 -6.31
C PHE A 74 8.44 24.60 -6.16
N CYS A 75 8.44 23.29 -6.29
CA CYS A 75 9.66 22.51 -6.39
C CYS A 75 9.57 21.63 -7.63
N ILE A 76 10.64 21.63 -8.43
CA ILE A 76 10.82 20.70 -9.54
C ILE A 76 11.65 19.53 -9.02
N TYR A 77 11.06 18.35 -9.07
CA TYR A 77 11.75 17.10 -8.78
C TYR A 77 12.10 16.42 -10.09
N TYR A 78 13.38 16.14 -10.29
CA TYR A 78 13.87 15.37 -11.42
C TYR A 78 14.39 14.02 -10.93
N LEU A 79 13.84 12.93 -11.44
CA LEU A 79 14.27 11.56 -11.13
C LEU A 79 15.07 11.02 -12.33
N HIS A 80 16.35 10.73 -12.09
CA HIS A 80 17.23 10.10 -13.08
C HIS A 80 18.06 9.02 -12.40
N ASN A 81 18.10 7.81 -12.99
CA ASN A 81 18.84 6.66 -12.43
C ASN A 81 18.57 6.39 -10.94
N ASN A 82 17.30 6.50 -10.53
CA ASN A 82 16.85 6.33 -9.14
C ASN A 82 17.41 7.36 -8.14
N ALA A 83 18.03 8.44 -8.62
CA ALA A 83 18.42 9.59 -7.82
C ALA A 83 17.45 10.75 -8.08
N VAL A 84 17.01 11.39 -6.99
CA VAL A 84 16.13 12.57 -7.07
C VAL A 84 16.95 13.83 -6.90
N TYR A 85 16.64 14.77 -7.77
CA TYR A 85 17.22 16.09 -7.88
C TYR A 85 16.11 17.10 -7.63
N GLU A 86 16.36 18.08 -6.78
CA GLU A 86 15.34 19.04 -6.34
C GLU A 86 15.77 20.45 -6.72
N TYR A 87 14.85 21.21 -7.34
CA TYR A 87 15.08 22.59 -7.70
C TYR A 87 13.87 23.45 -7.29
N PRO A 88 13.97 24.18 -6.16
CA PRO A 88 12.92 25.10 -5.74
C PRO A 88 12.83 26.32 -6.67
N VAL A 89 11.63 26.66 -7.12
CA VAL A 89 11.38 27.80 -8.01
C VAL A 89 10.29 28.72 -7.43
N SER A 90 10.39 30.02 -7.70
CA SER A 90 9.53 31.03 -7.07
C SER A 90 8.10 31.07 -7.62
N ASP A 91 7.91 30.68 -8.88
CA ASP A 91 6.70 30.97 -9.63
C ASP A 91 6.44 29.90 -10.71
N LEU A 92 5.22 29.91 -11.22
CA LEU A 92 4.76 28.94 -12.20
C LEU A 92 5.39 29.15 -13.59
N GLN A 93 5.86 30.35 -13.90
CA GLN A 93 6.56 30.62 -15.16
C GLN A 93 7.90 29.88 -15.20
N SER A 94 8.62 29.85 -14.08
CA SER A 94 9.83 29.06 -13.91
C SER A 94 9.57 27.55 -14.05
N VAL A 95 8.42 27.07 -13.55
CA VAL A 95 7.98 25.68 -13.77
C VAL A 95 7.81 25.39 -15.26
N TYR A 96 7.15 26.28 -16.01
CA TYR A 96 6.96 26.13 -17.46
C TYR A 96 8.30 26.03 -18.21
N THR A 97 9.25 26.90 -17.88
CA THR A 97 10.60 26.87 -18.48
C THR A 97 11.30 25.53 -18.24
N GLU A 98 11.23 24.97 -17.03
CA GLU A 98 11.86 23.67 -16.74
C GLU A 98 11.16 22.50 -17.46
N VAL A 99 9.83 22.58 -17.62
CA VAL A 99 9.07 21.62 -18.42
C VAL A 99 9.48 21.68 -19.90
N GLU A 100 9.59 22.88 -20.48
CA GLU A 100 10.10 23.07 -21.84
C GLU A 100 11.51 22.51 -22.00
N ASN A 101 12.40 22.79 -21.04
CA ASN A 101 13.77 22.26 -21.04
C ASN A 101 13.79 20.73 -20.99
N PHE A 102 12.88 20.11 -20.23
CA PHE A 102 12.76 18.65 -20.16
C PHE A 102 12.27 18.04 -21.48
N PHE A 103 11.25 18.63 -22.12
CA PHE A 103 10.79 18.18 -23.45
C PHE A 103 11.88 18.28 -24.52
N ASN A 104 12.76 19.27 -24.40
CA ASN A 104 13.86 19.52 -25.33
C ASN A 104 15.17 18.78 -24.94
N ASN A 105 15.19 18.04 -23.84
CA ASN A 105 16.38 17.37 -23.28
C ASN A 105 17.57 18.32 -23.01
N VAL A 106 17.28 19.54 -22.52
CA VAL A 106 18.28 20.59 -22.20
C VAL A 106 18.20 21.05 -20.74
N LEU A 107 17.80 20.14 -19.83
CA LEU A 107 17.78 20.44 -18.40
C LEU A 107 19.18 20.77 -17.88
N ASP A 108 19.28 21.88 -17.17
CA ASP A 108 20.49 22.31 -16.49
C ASP A 108 20.55 21.70 -15.08
N LEU A 109 21.28 20.58 -14.96
CA LEU A 109 21.39 19.83 -13.70
C LEU A 109 22.20 20.57 -12.63
N GLU A 110 22.95 21.63 -12.96
CA GLU A 110 23.72 22.39 -11.96
C GLU A 110 22.81 23.17 -11.00
N LYS A 111 21.58 23.49 -11.44
CA LYS A 111 20.56 24.14 -10.61
C LYS A 111 19.93 23.20 -9.57
N TYR A 112 20.07 21.90 -9.77
CA TYR A 112 19.39 20.91 -8.94
C TYR A 112 20.27 20.42 -7.81
N HIS A 113 19.68 20.30 -6.63
CA HIS A 113 20.31 19.67 -5.47
C HIS A 113 19.92 18.21 -5.40
N ARG A 114 20.91 17.31 -5.41
CA ARG A 114 20.67 15.88 -5.25
C ARG A 114 20.19 15.56 -3.84
N ASN A 115 19.05 14.90 -3.71
CA ASN A 115 18.58 14.35 -2.45
C ASN A 115 19.32 13.03 -2.15
N LEU A 116 20.01 12.95 -1.01
CA LEU A 116 20.89 11.83 -0.66
C LEU A 116 20.19 10.71 0.13
N PHE A 117 19.01 10.96 0.72
CA PHE A 117 18.42 10.07 1.73
C PHE A 117 17.10 9.42 1.31
N GLN A 118 16.80 9.36 0.01
CA GLN A 118 15.57 8.75 -0.46
C GLN A 118 15.73 7.25 -0.73
N ILE A 119 15.01 6.45 0.05
CA ILE A 119 14.84 5.02 -0.19
C ILE A 119 13.61 4.85 -1.08
N ASP A 120 13.76 4.14 -2.20
CA ASP A 120 12.68 3.88 -3.16
C ASP A 120 12.04 5.17 -3.74
N ALA A 121 12.88 6.00 -4.37
CA ALA A 121 12.43 7.23 -5.01
C ALA A 121 11.39 6.98 -6.11
N ARG A 122 11.58 5.92 -6.91
CA ARG A 122 10.73 5.59 -8.06
C ARG A 122 9.24 5.52 -7.73
N GLY A 123 8.85 4.92 -6.61
CA GLY A 123 7.43 4.81 -6.28
C GLY A 123 6.74 6.17 -6.01
N HIS A 124 7.48 7.28 -5.88
CA HIS A 124 6.90 8.63 -5.81
C HIS A 124 6.57 9.23 -7.19
N PHE A 125 7.00 8.59 -8.27
CA PHE A 125 6.87 9.07 -9.65
C PHE A 125 6.19 8.03 -10.56
N GLU A 126 6.36 6.74 -10.30
CA GLU A 126 5.76 5.64 -11.05
C GLU A 126 4.36 5.30 -10.53
N THR A 127 3.46 4.96 -11.44
CA THR A 127 2.09 4.56 -11.07
C THR A 127 2.11 3.15 -10.50
N ASP A 128 1.56 2.97 -9.31
CA ASP A 128 1.40 1.65 -8.69
C ASP A 128 0.04 1.04 -9.07
N SER A 129 0.00 -0.29 -9.06
CA SER A 129 -1.17 -1.10 -9.37
C SER A 129 -2.22 -1.07 -8.26
N PHE A 130 -1.80 -0.86 -7.00
CA PHE A 130 -2.62 -1.01 -5.78
C PHE A 130 -3.33 -2.36 -5.68
N GLU A 131 -2.71 -3.40 -6.25
CA GLU A 131 -3.22 -4.76 -6.27
C GLU A 131 -2.63 -5.59 -5.15
N TYR A 132 -3.51 -6.15 -4.35
CA TYR A 132 -3.19 -6.98 -3.21
C TYR A 132 -3.57 -8.42 -3.53
N TRP A 133 -2.58 -9.29 -3.34
CA TRP A 133 -2.67 -10.74 -3.49
C TRP A 133 -2.09 -11.39 -2.25
N VAL A 134 -2.58 -12.58 -1.89
CA VAL A 134 -1.99 -13.35 -0.79
C VAL A 134 -0.62 -13.86 -1.22
N LYS A 135 0.43 -13.18 -0.75
CA LYS A 135 1.83 -13.58 -0.97
C LYS A 135 2.27 -14.54 0.12
N ILE A 136 2.89 -15.66 -0.24
CA ILE A 136 3.39 -16.66 0.73
C ILE A 136 4.36 -16.02 1.73
N TRP A 137 5.21 -15.11 1.30
CA TRP A 137 6.16 -14.39 2.17
C TRP A 137 5.48 -13.59 3.27
N ARG A 138 4.30 -13.04 2.99
CA ARG A 138 3.51 -12.30 3.98
C ARG A 138 2.95 -13.25 5.03
N VAL A 139 2.44 -14.41 4.61
CA VAL A 139 1.98 -15.48 5.50
C VAL A 139 3.11 -15.95 6.41
N LEU A 140 4.31 -16.16 5.86
CA LEU A 140 5.50 -16.55 6.62
C LEU A 140 5.90 -15.48 7.65
N LYS A 141 5.97 -14.21 7.24
CA LYS A 141 6.30 -13.08 8.14
C LYS A 141 5.30 -12.94 9.27
N LEU A 142 4.00 -13.03 8.97
CA LEU A 142 2.94 -12.96 9.96
C LEU A 142 3.02 -14.11 10.98
N ASN A 143 3.66 -15.24 10.66
CA ASN A 143 3.67 -16.43 11.51
C ASN A 143 5.09 -16.89 11.89
N ILE A 144 6.07 -16.00 11.81
CA ILE A 144 7.49 -16.34 12.01
C ILE A 144 7.77 -16.98 13.37
N PHE A 145 7.06 -16.55 14.42
CA PHE A 145 7.19 -17.13 15.75
C PHE A 145 6.66 -18.56 15.80
N THR A 146 5.44 -18.81 15.31
CA THR A 146 4.83 -20.15 15.27
C THR A 146 5.67 -21.12 14.44
N LEU A 147 6.25 -20.65 13.33
CA LEU A 147 7.17 -21.42 12.49
C LEU A 147 8.49 -21.73 13.20
N THR A 148 9.09 -20.72 13.87
CA THR A 148 10.31 -20.91 14.67
C THR A 148 10.09 -21.95 15.78
N PHE A 149 8.98 -21.83 16.54
CA PHE A 149 8.64 -22.83 17.55
C PHE A 149 8.44 -24.21 16.93
N SER A 150 7.72 -24.32 15.82
CA SER A 150 7.54 -25.60 15.12
C SER A 150 8.89 -26.25 14.76
N GLY A 151 9.86 -25.45 14.29
CA GLY A 151 11.22 -25.91 14.00
C GLY A 151 11.97 -26.38 15.25
N LEU A 152 11.91 -25.64 16.36
CA LEU A 152 12.54 -26.03 17.62
C LEU A 152 11.96 -27.34 18.16
N PHE A 153 10.63 -27.49 18.12
CA PHE A 153 9.97 -28.74 18.52
C PHE A 153 10.34 -29.90 17.61
N LEU A 154 10.49 -29.68 16.30
CA LEU A 154 10.97 -30.72 15.39
C LEU A 154 12.37 -31.21 15.78
N ILE A 155 13.30 -30.29 16.05
CA ILE A 155 14.66 -30.63 16.49
C ILE A 155 14.62 -31.38 17.82
N ALA A 156 13.81 -30.94 18.78
CA ALA A 156 13.67 -31.59 20.08
C ALA A 156 13.11 -33.02 19.96
N ASN A 157 12.11 -33.26 19.11
CA ASN A 157 11.61 -34.61 18.86
C ASN A 157 12.69 -35.52 18.24
N ILE A 158 13.46 -35.01 17.27
CA ILE A 158 14.55 -35.77 16.65
C ILE A 158 15.62 -36.15 17.68
N ALA A 159 16.00 -35.21 18.55
CA ALA A 159 16.99 -35.46 19.61
C ALA A 159 16.50 -36.53 20.60
N ILE A 160 15.23 -36.46 21.03
CA ILE A 160 14.64 -37.44 21.95
C ILE A 160 14.58 -38.84 21.34
N ILE A 161 14.18 -38.96 20.07
CA ILE A 161 14.13 -40.24 19.36
C ILE A 161 15.52 -40.88 19.29
N ARG A 162 16.56 -40.06 19.10
CA ARG A 162 17.94 -40.53 19.04
C ARG A 162 18.46 -41.06 20.38
N ASP A 163 18.15 -40.38 21.48
CA ASP A 163 18.77 -40.64 22.79
C ASP A 163 17.95 -41.60 23.69
N LEU A 164 16.87 -42.22 23.19
CA LEU A 164 16.08 -43.25 23.89
C LEU A 164 15.65 -42.82 25.31
N VAL A 165 15.25 -41.55 25.46
CA VAL A 165 14.82 -40.97 26.74
C VAL A 165 13.60 -41.73 27.28
N GLN A 166 13.51 -41.86 28.62
CA GLN A 166 12.41 -42.55 29.29
C GLN A 166 11.02 -42.09 28.81
N PHE A 167 10.06 -43.01 28.82
CA PHE A 167 8.73 -42.88 28.19
C PHE A 167 7.90 -41.62 28.55
N PRO A 168 7.82 -41.14 29.81
CA PRO A 168 6.85 -40.08 30.16
C PRO A 168 7.14 -38.70 29.55
N PRO A 169 8.39 -38.16 29.57
CA PRO A 169 8.72 -36.89 28.90
C PRO A 169 8.49 -36.90 27.39
N VAL A 170 8.68 -38.05 26.73
CA VAL A 170 8.49 -38.19 25.27
C VAL A 170 7.03 -37.95 24.90
N ILE A 171 6.09 -38.53 25.67
CA ILE A 171 4.66 -38.39 25.40
C ILE A 171 4.22 -36.92 25.53
N LEU A 172 4.64 -36.23 26.60
CA LEU A 172 4.26 -34.84 26.83
C LEU A 172 4.79 -33.91 25.73
N LEU A 173 6.07 -34.06 25.34
CA LEU A 173 6.64 -33.25 24.26
C LEU A 173 5.97 -33.56 22.91
N SER A 174 5.65 -34.83 22.66
CA SER A 174 4.96 -35.25 21.43
C SER A 174 3.58 -34.60 21.31
N LEU A 175 2.81 -34.57 22.42
CA LEU A 175 1.50 -33.90 22.46
C LEU A 175 1.62 -32.39 22.21
N LEU A 176 2.60 -31.75 22.84
CA LEU A 176 2.84 -30.30 22.64
C LEU A 176 3.27 -29.99 21.20
N SER A 177 4.10 -30.86 20.61
CA SER A 177 4.54 -30.76 19.22
C SER A 177 3.38 -30.93 18.26
N CYS A 178 2.53 -31.95 18.49
CA CYS A 178 1.33 -32.18 17.70
C CYS A 178 0.41 -30.95 17.71
N PHE A 179 0.18 -30.35 18.89
CA PHE A 179 -0.59 -29.12 19.01
C PHE A 179 0.01 -27.97 18.19
N ILE A 180 1.33 -27.75 18.27
CA ILE A 180 2.01 -26.70 17.50
C ILE A 180 1.93 -26.97 15.99
N TYR A 181 2.10 -28.22 15.55
CA TYR A 181 1.96 -28.58 14.15
C TYR A 181 0.53 -28.40 13.63
N ILE A 182 -0.50 -28.65 14.44
CA ILE A 182 -1.88 -28.33 14.09
C ILE A 182 -2.06 -26.82 13.90
N LEU A 183 -1.53 -25.99 14.79
CA LEU A 183 -1.59 -24.53 14.65
C LEU A 183 -0.90 -24.06 13.37
N THR A 184 0.29 -24.58 13.08
CA THR A 184 1.03 -24.31 11.84
C THR A 184 0.26 -24.76 10.60
N GLY A 185 -0.31 -25.96 10.63
CA GLY A 185 -1.18 -26.48 9.56
C GLY A 185 -2.39 -25.58 9.30
N ARG A 186 -3.02 -25.04 10.35
CA ARG A 186 -4.14 -24.09 10.22
C ARG A 186 -3.74 -22.79 9.53
N ILE A 187 -2.54 -22.28 9.78
CA ILE A 187 -2.02 -21.08 9.09
C ILE A 187 -1.89 -21.35 7.60
N PHE A 188 -1.27 -22.46 7.21
CA PHE A 188 -1.12 -22.83 5.80
C PHE A 188 -2.46 -23.15 5.14
N TYR A 189 -3.38 -23.77 5.85
CA TYR A 189 -4.75 -24.00 5.38
C TYR A 189 -5.50 -22.69 5.12
N ALA A 190 -5.41 -21.72 6.04
CA ALA A 190 -5.99 -20.40 5.86
C ALA A 190 -5.37 -19.68 4.65
N ALA A 191 -4.04 -19.73 4.50
CA ALA A 191 -3.36 -19.17 3.34
C ALA A 191 -3.81 -19.85 2.04
N TYR A 192 -3.99 -21.16 2.04
CA TYR A 192 -4.46 -21.92 0.89
C TYR A 192 -5.87 -21.54 0.46
N ILE A 193 -6.81 -21.42 1.41
CA ILE A 193 -8.19 -20.99 1.11
C ILE A 193 -8.20 -19.57 0.52
N ASN A 194 -7.42 -18.66 1.10
CA ASN A 194 -7.45 -17.25 0.72
C ASN A 194 -6.52 -16.92 -0.47
N ARG A 195 -5.79 -17.89 -1.03
CA ARG A 195 -4.74 -17.66 -2.05
C ARG A 195 -5.25 -16.94 -3.30
N ASN A 196 -6.53 -17.08 -3.60
CA ASN A 196 -7.17 -16.54 -4.79
C ASN A 196 -7.99 -15.27 -4.48
N ASN A 197 -7.95 -14.76 -3.25
CA ASN A 197 -8.60 -13.50 -2.94
C ASN A 197 -7.85 -12.36 -3.63
N TYR A 198 -8.61 -11.42 -4.16
CA TYR A 198 -8.09 -10.24 -4.85
C TYR A 198 -8.69 -8.99 -4.24
N LEU A 199 -7.85 -7.98 -4.06
CA LEU A 199 -8.25 -6.65 -3.63
C LEU A 199 -7.47 -5.62 -4.44
N LYS A 200 -8.18 -4.68 -5.07
CA LYS A 200 -7.59 -3.48 -5.68
C LYS A 200 -8.20 -2.26 -5.04
N ILE A 201 -7.41 -1.54 -4.27
CA ILE A 201 -7.87 -0.38 -3.49
C ILE A 201 -6.73 0.62 -3.37
N SER A 202 -6.96 1.83 -3.86
CA SER A 202 -6.09 2.98 -3.60
C SER A 202 -6.73 3.90 -2.57
N LYS A 203 -6.04 4.93 -2.09
CA LYS A 203 -6.57 5.88 -1.10
C LYS A 203 -7.55 6.88 -1.72
N GLY A 204 -7.14 7.60 -2.75
CA GLY A 204 -7.93 8.66 -3.36
C GLY A 204 -9.13 8.21 -4.20
N ASN A 205 -9.18 6.94 -4.60
CA ASN A 205 -10.32 6.41 -5.36
C ASN A 205 -11.46 5.94 -4.43
N ASN A 206 -12.67 6.46 -4.66
CA ASN A 206 -13.87 6.05 -3.95
C ASN A 206 -14.33 4.63 -4.33
N THR A 207 -13.92 4.11 -5.48
CA THR A 207 -14.26 2.74 -5.91
C THR A 207 -13.10 1.78 -5.68
N PHE A 208 -13.41 0.56 -5.26
CA PHE A 208 -12.42 -0.50 -5.10
C PHE A 208 -12.99 -1.85 -5.51
N LEU A 209 -12.10 -2.78 -5.91
CA LEU A 209 -12.48 -4.10 -6.36
C LEU A 209 -12.14 -5.15 -5.31
N PHE A 210 -13.06 -6.06 -5.03
CA PHE A 210 -12.81 -7.20 -4.16
C PHE A 210 -13.53 -8.46 -4.66
N GLY A 211 -12.87 -9.61 -4.54
CA GLY A 211 -13.45 -10.89 -4.94
C GLY A 211 -12.83 -12.08 -4.23
N TYR A 212 -13.67 -13.07 -3.93
CA TYR A 212 -13.23 -14.41 -3.57
C TYR A 212 -13.05 -15.17 -4.88
N HIS A 213 -11.79 -15.38 -5.28
CA HIS A 213 -11.42 -15.90 -6.61
C HIS A 213 -11.51 -14.85 -7.73
N SER A 214 -10.65 -15.02 -8.74
CA SER A 214 -10.54 -14.12 -9.91
C SER A 214 -11.82 -14.04 -10.75
N SER A 215 -12.78 -14.95 -10.56
CA SER A 215 -14.04 -15.01 -11.31
C SER A 215 -15.21 -14.25 -10.67
N ASP A 216 -15.13 -13.82 -9.40
CA ASP A 216 -16.19 -13.07 -8.71
C ASP A 216 -15.65 -11.75 -8.13
N ILE A 217 -15.01 -10.95 -9.00
CA ILE A 217 -14.52 -9.63 -8.63
C ILE A 217 -15.67 -8.64 -8.77
N ARG A 218 -16.04 -8.00 -7.67
CA ARG A 218 -17.10 -6.98 -7.62
C ARG A 218 -16.51 -5.62 -7.28
N SER A 219 -17.16 -4.58 -7.80
CA SER A 219 -16.85 -3.19 -7.48
C SER A 219 -17.67 -2.72 -6.28
N TYR A 220 -17.02 -2.04 -5.36
CA TYR A 220 -17.60 -1.48 -4.14
C TYR A 220 -17.25 0.00 -4.06
N ASN A 221 -18.13 0.78 -3.42
CA ASN A 221 -17.90 2.20 -3.17
C ASN A 221 -17.60 2.44 -1.69
N LYS A 222 -16.52 3.17 -1.39
CA LYS A 222 -16.10 3.55 -0.04
C LYS A 222 -17.14 4.42 0.67
N THR A 223 -17.85 5.28 -0.07
CA THR A 223 -18.89 6.15 0.51
C THR A 223 -20.12 5.36 0.99
N GLU A 224 -20.26 4.11 0.55
CA GLU A 224 -21.30 3.18 0.98
C GLU A 224 -20.89 2.36 2.20
N VAL A 225 -19.65 2.49 2.68
CA VAL A 225 -19.19 1.81 3.89
C VAL A 225 -19.73 2.51 5.12
N THR A 226 -20.33 1.73 6.02
CA THR A 226 -20.92 2.21 7.28
C THR A 226 -19.99 2.02 8.46
N LYS A 227 -19.23 0.92 8.50
CA LYS A 227 -18.27 0.60 9.56
C LYS A 227 -17.31 -0.49 9.11
N ILE A 228 -16.14 -0.51 9.74
CA ILE A 228 -15.17 -1.59 9.61
C ILE A 228 -15.02 -2.24 10.98
N VAL A 229 -15.29 -3.54 11.05
CA VAL A 229 -15.16 -4.31 12.29
C VAL A 229 -13.91 -5.16 12.21
N THR A 230 -12.98 -4.93 13.13
CA THR A 230 -11.80 -5.77 13.28
C THR A 230 -12.05 -6.80 14.36
N TYR A 231 -11.71 -8.04 14.07
CA TYR A 231 -11.67 -9.08 15.09
C TYR A 231 -10.22 -9.30 15.48
N GLU A 232 -9.65 -8.29 16.11
CA GLU A 232 -8.35 -8.44 16.75
C GLU A 232 -8.47 -9.47 17.87
N ALA A 233 -7.44 -10.31 17.96
CA ALA A 233 -7.21 -11.05 19.18
C ALA A 233 -6.83 -10.05 20.28
N LYS A 234 -7.78 -9.64 21.12
CA LYS A 234 -7.44 -8.83 22.30
C LYS A 234 -6.50 -9.64 23.21
N GLY A 235 -5.21 -9.27 23.19
CA GLY A 235 -4.13 -9.86 23.99
C GLY A 235 -3.38 -11.01 23.30
N ASN A 236 -2.29 -11.45 23.94
CA ASN A 236 -1.39 -12.56 23.55
C ASN A 236 -2.05 -13.97 23.43
N ARG A 237 -3.39 -14.05 23.34
CA ARG A 237 -4.18 -15.28 23.53
C ARG A 237 -4.74 -15.89 22.25
N ASN A 238 -4.47 -15.34 21.07
CA ASN A 238 -4.74 -16.04 19.81
C ASN A 238 -3.43 -16.50 19.17
N PRO A 239 -3.13 -17.80 19.17
CA PRO A 239 -1.93 -18.33 18.53
C PRO A 239 -2.00 -18.24 16.99
N VAL A 240 -3.16 -17.90 16.42
CA VAL A 240 -3.36 -17.74 14.98
C VAL A 240 -3.46 -16.26 14.64
N LEU A 241 -2.41 -15.73 14.01
CA LEU A 241 -2.26 -14.31 13.64
C LEU A 241 -3.02 -13.93 12.36
N VAL A 242 -3.99 -14.75 11.95
CA VAL A 242 -4.85 -14.46 10.80
C VAL A 242 -6.05 -13.66 11.29
N GLU A 243 -6.03 -12.38 10.99
CA GLU A 243 -7.13 -11.46 11.29
C GLU A 243 -8.05 -11.35 10.08
N ILE A 244 -9.32 -11.08 10.37
CA ILE A 244 -10.35 -10.81 9.38
C ILE A 244 -10.98 -9.46 9.71
N TYR A 245 -11.07 -8.63 8.70
CA TYR A 245 -11.70 -7.32 8.69
C TYR A 245 -13.05 -7.47 8.00
N GLU A 246 -14.13 -7.13 8.69
CA GLU A 246 -15.47 -7.10 8.12
C GLU A 246 -15.84 -5.65 7.76
N ILE A 247 -16.08 -5.40 6.48
CA ILE A 247 -16.51 -4.10 5.97
C ILE A 247 -18.02 -4.19 5.72
N TYR A 248 -18.79 -3.37 6.42
CA TYR A 248 -20.25 -3.33 6.36
C TYR A 248 -20.70 -2.18 5.47
N PHE A 249 -21.61 -2.46 4.54
CA PHE A 249 -22.16 -1.47 3.62
C PHE A 249 -23.59 -1.05 4.01
N LYS A 250 -24.06 0.08 3.49
CA LYS A 250 -25.41 0.62 3.75
C LYS A 250 -26.54 -0.31 3.27
N ASP A 251 -26.28 -1.09 2.22
CA ASP A 251 -27.20 -2.08 1.66
C ASP A 251 -27.29 -3.38 2.49
N GLY A 252 -26.50 -3.49 3.57
CA GLY A 252 -26.41 -4.69 4.40
C GLY A 252 -25.40 -5.73 3.91
N THR A 253 -24.74 -5.50 2.77
CA THR A 253 -23.64 -6.34 2.28
C THR A 253 -22.48 -6.29 3.27
N VAL A 254 -21.81 -7.42 3.46
CA VAL A 254 -20.61 -7.53 4.29
C VAL A 254 -19.53 -8.29 3.54
N ILE A 255 -18.36 -7.68 3.39
CA ILE A 255 -17.19 -8.36 2.84
C ILE A 255 -16.17 -8.64 3.95
N LYS A 256 -15.45 -9.76 3.82
CA LYS A 256 -14.42 -10.21 4.75
C LYS A 256 -13.06 -10.18 4.08
N ILE A 257 -12.19 -9.29 4.51
CA ILE A 257 -10.81 -9.16 4.03
C ILE A 257 -9.87 -9.71 5.10
N SER A 258 -8.86 -10.49 4.72
CA SER A 258 -7.88 -11.01 5.69
C SER A 258 -6.60 -10.17 5.70
N ASN A 259 -5.93 -10.13 6.85
CA ASN A 259 -4.61 -9.51 6.98
C ASN A 259 -3.48 -10.19 6.16
N MET A 260 -3.77 -11.39 5.64
CA MET A 260 -2.93 -12.07 4.65
C MET A 260 -2.94 -11.38 3.28
N LEU A 261 -3.97 -10.60 2.97
CA LEU A 261 -4.12 -9.88 1.71
C LEU A 261 -3.51 -8.47 1.80
N ILE A 262 -3.92 -7.70 2.80
CA ILE A 262 -3.51 -6.30 3.05
C ILE A 262 -3.34 -6.10 4.56
N SER A 263 -2.43 -5.21 5.00
CA SER A 263 -2.22 -5.05 6.45
C SER A 263 -3.34 -4.26 7.07
N TRP A 264 -3.50 -4.37 8.39
CA TRP A 264 -4.43 -3.52 9.11
C TRP A 264 -4.14 -2.04 8.85
N PHE A 265 -2.87 -1.63 8.99
CA PHE A 265 -2.45 -0.26 8.78
C PHE A 265 -2.67 0.22 7.35
N ASP A 266 -2.30 -0.59 6.35
CA ASP A 266 -2.49 -0.22 4.94
C ASP A 266 -3.98 -0.12 4.61
N LEU A 267 -4.80 -1.08 5.06
CA LEU A 267 -6.24 -1.07 4.83
C LEU A 267 -6.89 0.13 5.49
N PHE A 268 -6.53 0.41 6.74
CA PHE A 268 -7.06 1.55 7.47
C PHE A 268 -6.75 2.87 6.77
N ASP A 269 -5.51 3.05 6.32
CA ASP A 269 -5.09 4.26 5.61
C ASP A 269 -5.88 4.49 4.31
N LYS A 270 -6.39 3.42 3.67
CA LYS A 270 -7.27 3.56 2.49
C LYS A 270 -8.64 4.17 2.80
N PHE A 271 -9.10 4.11 4.05
CA PHE A 271 -10.41 4.59 4.47
C PHE A 271 -10.34 5.85 5.33
N SER A 272 -9.16 6.22 5.83
CA SER A 272 -8.94 7.48 6.54
C SER A 272 -8.64 8.58 5.52
N ASP A 273 -9.68 9.25 5.03
CA ASP A 273 -9.52 10.41 4.14
C ASP A 273 -10.15 11.66 4.75
N LYS A 274 -9.42 12.77 4.67
CA LYS A 274 -9.73 14.03 5.39
C LYS A 274 -10.90 14.82 4.79
N MET A 275 -11.36 14.50 3.58
CA MET A 275 -12.21 15.42 2.82
C MET A 275 -13.69 15.05 2.73
N GLU A 276 -14.06 13.78 2.60
CA GLU A 276 -15.46 13.44 2.26
C GLU A 276 -16.02 12.18 2.92
N ASN A 277 -15.18 11.31 3.50
CA ASN A 277 -15.64 10.18 4.29
C ASN A 277 -15.55 10.58 5.76
N LEU A 278 -16.69 10.92 6.37
CA LEU A 278 -16.85 10.91 7.83
C LEU A 278 -16.15 9.65 8.36
N ASP A 279 -15.14 9.84 9.22
CA ASP A 279 -14.27 8.78 9.74
C ASP A 279 -15.05 7.47 9.90
N VAL A 280 -14.84 6.53 8.96
CA VAL A 280 -15.60 5.28 8.97
C VAL A 280 -15.34 4.61 10.31
N PRO A 281 -16.36 4.41 11.15
CA PRO A 281 -16.13 3.98 12.52
C PRO A 281 -15.50 2.60 12.52
N ILE A 282 -14.38 2.49 13.22
CA ILE A 282 -13.66 1.23 13.40
C ILE A 282 -13.96 0.70 14.78
N ILE A 283 -14.51 -0.51 14.81
CA ILE A 283 -14.99 -1.12 16.03
C ILE A 283 -14.27 -2.45 16.21
N SER A 284 -13.69 -2.66 17.38
CA SER A 284 -13.19 -3.97 17.78
C SER A 284 -14.37 -4.89 18.10
N GLY A 285 -14.62 -5.88 17.25
CA GLY A 285 -15.66 -6.88 17.42
C GLY A 285 -15.29 -7.93 18.45
N LYS A 286 -16.25 -8.36 19.27
CA LYS A 286 -16.10 -9.56 20.11
C LYS A 286 -16.42 -10.80 19.28
N ARG A 287 -15.39 -11.58 18.89
CA ARG A 287 -15.63 -12.88 18.24
C ARG A 287 -15.90 -13.95 19.29
N SER A 288 -17.00 -14.68 19.10
CA SER A 288 -17.23 -15.96 19.79
C SER A 288 -16.26 -17.01 19.25
N LEU A 289 -15.63 -17.80 20.13
CA LEU A 289 -14.74 -18.91 19.76
C LEU A 289 -15.38 -19.88 18.74
N TYR A 290 -16.71 -19.96 18.70
CA TYR A 290 -17.45 -20.84 17.80
C TYR A 290 -17.55 -20.34 16.35
N LYS A 291 -17.29 -19.06 16.07
CA LYS A 291 -17.28 -18.49 14.71
C LYS A 291 -15.90 -18.50 14.04
N MET A 292 -14.95 -19.26 14.58
CA MET A 292 -13.63 -19.51 14.00
C MET A 292 -13.59 -20.72 13.04
N LEU A 293 -14.74 -21.36 12.83
CA LEU A 293 -14.97 -22.42 11.84
C LEU A 293 -15.42 -21.80 10.52
#